data_AF-A0A2A4JRC2-F1
#
_entry.id   AF-A0A2A4JRC2-F1
#
_cell.length_a   1.000
_cell.length_b   1.000
_cell.length_c   1.000
_cell.angle_alpha   90.00
_cell.angle_beta   90.00
_cell.angle_gamma   90.00
#
_symmetry.space_group_name_H-M   'P 1'
#
loop_
_entity.id
_entity.type
_entity.pdbx_description
1 polymer ?
#
loop_
_entity_poly.entity_id
_entity_poly.type
_entity_poly.pdbx_seq_one_letter_code
_entity_poly.pdbx_strand_id
1 'polypeptide(L)'
;MTRRYQLWILVFCYTFRVVILQCQVAQTCVTDFSVAECWGSQVLVPNSNVFGCCPSCGNPSDVTDGPETEGCKPPSNCLPDGRYAPVQCKGNLFTGRCFCSDENGKRIFGHMWRDEADEMTCACSRRRAELEAQGRVTTLHCTESGDYEPLQCDGGMCWCAHPKTGQPTVTPIPEEDMTRLPCYSPSVIGEQYLRKCESLVIASGEIAEEQGRHGTNFLGNPAVTCDYDGSYGPYQITNGVAYCTGRDGEILGAWQATTSEMQGMNCSKYLF
;
A
#
# COMPACT_ATOMS: atom_id res chain seq x y z
N MET A 1 -18.86 48.75 56.13
CA MET A 1 -18.04 47.53 56.22
C MET A 1 -18.78 46.37 55.58
N THR A 2 -18.02 45.45 54.98
CA THR A 2 -18.38 44.09 54.49
C THR A 2 -19.20 43.91 53.19
N ARG A 3 -18.46 44.02 52.07
CA ARG A 3 -18.33 43.12 50.89
C ARG A 3 -19.54 42.25 50.47
N ARG A 4 -20.12 42.59 49.30
CA ARG A 4 -20.86 41.66 48.42
C ARG A 4 -19.84 40.89 47.56
N TYR A 5 -19.82 39.57 47.66
CA TYR A 5 -19.09 38.70 46.74
C TYR A 5 -20.05 38.19 45.66
N GLN A 6 -19.85 38.62 44.41
CA GLN A 6 -20.41 37.94 43.24
C GLN A 6 -19.55 36.69 42.99
N LEU A 7 -20.16 35.51 43.08
CA LEU A 7 -19.58 34.28 42.54
C LEU A 7 -19.66 34.35 41.01
N TRP A 8 -18.51 34.47 40.36
CA TRP A 8 -18.36 34.21 38.94
C TRP A 8 -18.05 32.72 38.76
N ILE A 9 -19.04 31.95 38.29
CA ILE A 9 -18.81 30.55 37.87
C ILE A 9 -18.10 30.62 36.51
N LEU A 10 -16.77 30.51 36.52
CA LEU A 10 -15.98 30.27 35.32
C LEU A 10 -16.21 28.81 34.90
N VAL A 11 -17.06 28.61 33.90
CA VAL A 11 -17.17 27.35 33.18
C VAL A 11 -15.89 27.18 32.36
N PHE A 12 -14.92 26.46 32.92
CA PHE A 12 -13.75 25.97 32.19
C PHE A 12 -14.24 24.90 31.21
N CYS A 13 -14.52 25.31 29.98
CA CYS A 13 -14.75 24.39 28.87
C CYS A 13 -13.39 23.76 28.53
N TYR A 14 -13.08 22.65 29.20
CA TYR A 14 -11.87 21.88 28.95
C TYR A 14 -12.01 21.26 27.55
N THR A 15 -11.41 21.91 26.55
CA THR A 15 -11.28 21.34 25.22
C THR A 15 -10.29 20.18 25.30
N PHE A 16 -10.81 18.98 25.61
CA PHE A 16 -10.12 17.74 25.27
C PHE A 16 -10.00 17.70 23.74
N ARG A 17 -8.94 18.29 23.19
CA ARG A 17 -8.48 17.92 21.85
C ARG A 17 -7.96 16.50 21.96
N VAL A 18 -8.80 15.52 21.63
CA VAL A 18 -8.31 14.19 21.29
C VAL A 18 -7.37 14.39 20.10
N VAL A 19 -6.07 14.28 20.33
CA VAL A 19 -5.10 14.24 19.24
C VAL A 19 -5.34 12.91 18.54
N ILE A 20 -6.08 12.95 17.44
CA ILE A 20 -6.29 11.77 16.60
C ILE A 20 -4.93 11.45 15.98
N LEU A 21 -4.34 10.32 16.35
CA LEU A 21 -3.12 9.80 15.77
C LEU A 21 -3.34 9.59 14.26
N GLN A 22 -2.66 10.36 13.41
CA GLN A 22 -2.78 10.30 11.94
C GLN A 22 -1.59 9.55 11.32
N CYS A 23 -1.26 8.38 11.87
CA CYS A 23 -0.11 7.58 11.42
C CYS A 23 -0.38 6.81 10.11
N GLN A 24 -1.54 7.01 9.48
CA GLN A 24 -2.01 6.26 8.30
C GLN A 24 -1.81 7.00 6.97
N VAL A 25 -1.31 8.24 6.99
CA VAL A 25 -1.08 9.08 5.78
C VAL A 25 0.40 9.44 5.65
N ALA A 26 0.88 9.66 4.42
CA ALA A 26 2.31 9.87 4.14
C ALA A 26 2.89 11.16 4.74
N GLN A 27 2.09 12.24 4.86
CA GLN A 27 2.58 13.58 5.23
C GLN A 27 3.21 13.66 6.62
N THR A 28 2.96 12.70 7.49
CA THR A 28 3.29 12.87 8.90
C THR A 28 4.79 12.74 9.14
N CYS A 29 5.52 11.90 8.39
CA CYS A 29 6.84 11.44 8.83
C CYS A 29 8.00 11.61 7.83
N VAL A 30 9.16 12.00 8.40
CA VAL A 30 10.46 11.96 7.75
C VAL A 30 11.19 10.70 8.23
N THR A 31 11.30 9.70 7.38
CA THR A 31 11.80 8.36 7.70
C THR A 31 13.25 8.11 7.30
N ASP A 32 13.98 9.17 6.98
CA ASP A 32 15.41 9.11 6.63
C ASP A 32 16.32 9.27 7.82
N PHE A 33 15.75 9.30 9.03
CA PHE A 33 16.53 9.46 10.24
C PHE A 33 17.38 8.20 10.48
N SER A 34 18.69 8.36 10.57
CA SER A 34 19.60 7.31 11.01
C SER A 34 20.04 7.55 12.45
N VAL A 35 20.43 6.48 13.15
CA VAL A 35 20.98 6.63 14.51
C VAL A 35 22.25 7.51 14.53
N ALA A 36 22.96 7.62 13.41
CA ALA A 36 24.14 8.48 13.27
C ALA A 36 23.79 9.98 13.33
N GLU A 37 22.52 10.34 13.12
CA GLU A 37 22.04 11.72 13.23
C GLU A 37 21.58 12.06 14.66
N CYS A 38 21.57 11.08 15.57
CA CYS A 38 21.28 11.28 16.98
C CYS A 38 22.51 11.81 17.72
N TRP A 39 22.29 12.69 18.70
CA TRP A 39 23.36 13.38 19.41
C TRP A 39 23.69 12.65 20.72
N GLY A 40 24.98 12.39 20.94
CA GLY A 40 25.47 11.79 22.19
C GLY A 40 24.98 10.35 22.39
N SER A 41 24.28 10.08 23.49
CA SER A 41 23.75 8.76 23.86
C SER A 41 22.28 8.56 23.46
N GLN A 42 21.75 9.39 22.56
CA GLN A 42 20.38 9.26 22.07
C GLN A 42 20.22 8.03 21.16
N VAL A 43 19.00 7.51 21.12
CA VAL A 43 18.60 6.40 20.25
C VAL A 43 17.38 6.81 19.43
N LEU A 44 17.12 6.11 18.33
CA LEU A 44 15.87 6.29 17.59
C LEU A 44 14.72 5.69 18.40
N VAL A 45 13.74 6.52 18.73
CA VAL A 45 12.54 6.15 19.46
C VAL A 45 11.36 6.17 18.48
N PRO A 46 10.61 5.08 18.28
CA PRO A 46 9.42 5.08 17.44
C PRO A 46 8.33 5.98 18.04
N ASN A 47 7.41 6.49 17.22
CA ASN A 47 6.22 7.23 17.68
C ASN A 47 6.53 8.43 18.61
N SER A 48 7.71 9.03 18.49
CA SER A 48 8.21 10.06 19.41
C SER A 48 8.03 11.48 18.91
N ASN A 49 7.71 11.67 17.62
CA ASN A 49 7.52 12.96 17.00
C ASN A 49 6.28 12.98 16.09
N VAL A 50 5.85 14.20 15.72
CA VAL A 50 4.71 14.54 14.86
C VAL A 50 3.48 13.68 15.15
N PHE A 51 2.63 14.18 16.05
CA PHE A 51 1.41 13.51 16.50
C PHE A 51 1.61 12.10 17.07
N GLY A 52 2.84 11.71 17.44
CA GLY A 52 3.13 10.39 18.00
C GLY A 52 3.19 9.27 16.97
N CYS A 53 3.60 9.60 15.74
CA CYS A 53 3.65 8.65 14.62
C CYS A 53 5.07 8.43 14.09
N CYS A 54 5.92 9.44 14.21
CA CYS A 54 7.20 9.45 13.52
C CYS A 54 8.35 9.12 14.45
N PRO A 55 9.34 8.35 13.98
CA PRO A 55 10.53 8.12 14.76
C PRO A 55 11.37 9.39 14.86
N SER A 56 12.05 9.57 15.99
CA SER A 56 13.00 10.66 16.20
C SER A 56 14.04 10.28 17.25
N CYS A 57 15.10 11.07 17.39
CA CYS A 57 16.12 10.86 18.41
C CYS A 57 15.57 11.25 19.79
N GLY A 58 15.53 10.27 20.70
CA GLY A 58 15.12 10.44 22.08
C GLY A 58 16.09 9.76 23.05
N ASN A 59 15.79 9.80 24.33
CA ASN A 59 16.59 9.09 25.32
C ASN A 59 16.27 7.58 25.27
N PRO A 60 17.22 6.70 25.63
CA PRO A 60 16.96 5.27 25.75
C PRO A 60 15.79 4.94 26.69
N SER A 61 15.57 5.76 27.73
CA SER A 61 14.46 5.63 28.66
C SER A 61 13.08 5.97 28.07
N ASP A 62 13.04 6.61 26.90
CA ASP A 62 11.80 6.95 26.19
C ASP A 62 11.32 5.77 25.31
N VAL A 63 12.16 4.74 25.14
CA VAL A 63 11.74 3.48 24.55
C VAL A 63 10.85 2.78 25.57
N THR A 64 9.54 2.83 25.36
CA THR A 64 8.63 1.99 26.13
C THR A 64 8.91 0.54 25.72
N ASP A 65 9.39 -0.27 26.66
CA ASP A 65 9.56 -1.72 26.51
C ASP A 65 8.19 -2.37 26.29
N GLY A 66 7.67 -2.28 25.06
CA GLY A 66 6.75 -3.27 24.54
C GLY A 66 7.47 -4.62 24.52
N PRO A 67 6.77 -5.76 24.64
CA PRO A 67 7.41 -7.06 24.67
C PRO A 67 8.41 -7.19 23.52
N GLU A 68 9.64 -7.55 23.85
CA GLU A 68 10.87 -7.57 23.00
C GLU A 68 10.81 -8.46 21.74
N THR A 69 9.62 -8.86 21.28
CA THR A 69 9.42 -9.80 20.18
C THR A 69 8.67 -9.15 19.01
N GLU A 70 9.38 -8.97 17.89
CA GLU A 70 8.86 -8.85 16.51
C GLU A 70 7.93 -7.67 16.15
N GLY A 71 8.09 -6.50 16.79
CA GLY A 71 7.39 -5.27 16.36
C GLY A 71 8.13 -4.44 15.30
N CYS A 72 7.43 -3.46 14.72
CA CYS A 72 7.99 -2.41 13.88
C CYS A 72 9.12 -1.66 14.60
N LYS A 73 10.22 -1.41 13.89
CA LYS A 73 11.42 -0.74 14.43
C LYS A 73 11.74 0.54 13.65
N PRO A 74 12.19 1.60 14.33
CA PRO A 74 12.72 2.77 13.64
C PRO A 74 13.94 2.37 12.77
N PRO A 75 14.18 3.03 11.63
CA PRO A 75 13.61 4.33 11.24
C PRO A 75 12.28 4.26 10.46
N SER A 76 11.63 3.09 10.42
CA SER A 76 10.30 2.98 9.84
C SER A 76 9.24 3.72 10.65
N ASN A 77 8.18 4.14 9.97
CA ASN A 77 6.97 4.62 10.61
C ASN A 77 6.21 3.44 11.18
N CYS A 78 5.88 3.54 12.46
CA CYS A 78 5.14 2.51 13.17
C CYS A 78 3.75 3.03 13.53
N LEU A 79 2.81 2.12 13.64
CA LEU A 79 1.53 2.40 14.27
C LEU A 79 1.69 2.29 15.80
N PRO A 80 0.77 2.89 16.59
CA PRO A 80 0.81 2.79 18.06
C PRO A 80 0.67 1.37 18.59
N ASP A 81 0.14 0.45 17.79
CA ASP A 81 0.00 -0.97 18.12
C ASP A 81 1.25 -1.80 17.81
N GLY A 82 2.33 -1.17 17.34
CA GLY A 82 3.61 -1.82 17.04
C GLY A 82 3.70 -2.41 15.62
N ARG A 83 2.67 -2.30 14.78
CA ARG A 83 2.74 -2.70 13.36
C ARG A 83 3.41 -1.63 12.51
N TYR A 84 3.80 -1.99 11.28
CA TYR A 84 4.28 -1.01 10.31
C TYR A 84 3.13 -0.13 9.80
N ALA A 85 3.38 1.17 9.70
CA ALA A 85 2.45 2.10 9.08
C ALA A 85 2.27 1.78 7.58
N PRO A 86 1.09 2.01 6.98
CA PRO A 86 0.85 1.74 5.57
C PRO A 86 1.83 2.40 4.60
N VAL A 87 2.23 3.64 4.92
CA VAL A 87 3.11 4.45 4.07
C VAL A 87 4.47 4.60 4.73
N GLN A 88 5.51 4.26 3.97
CA GLN A 88 6.91 4.42 4.35
C GLN A 88 7.58 5.32 3.32
N CYS A 89 8.31 6.34 3.76
CA CYS A 89 9.01 7.25 2.86
C CYS A 89 10.52 7.04 2.94
N LYS A 90 11.27 7.40 1.89
CA LYS A 90 12.73 7.46 1.90
C LYS A 90 13.22 8.58 0.99
N GLY A 91 14.34 9.23 1.33
CA GLY A 91 14.93 10.36 0.63
C GLY A 91 14.25 11.70 0.95
N ASN A 92 14.96 12.80 0.69
CA ASN A 92 14.50 14.17 0.97
C ASN A 92 13.21 14.56 0.21
N LEU A 93 12.66 15.75 0.48
CA LEU A 93 11.39 16.19 -0.10
C LEU A 93 11.33 16.13 -1.65
N PHE A 94 12.44 16.37 -2.35
CA PHE A 94 12.47 16.53 -3.81
C PHE A 94 12.97 15.31 -4.59
N THR A 95 13.70 14.41 -3.93
CA THR A 95 14.28 13.20 -4.56
C THR A 95 13.79 11.92 -3.90
N GLY A 96 13.07 12.07 -2.79
CA GLY A 96 12.51 10.98 -2.02
C GLY A 96 11.23 10.43 -2.62
N ARG A 97 10.85 9.27 -2.12
CA ARG A 97 9.67 8.52 -2.54
C ARG A 97 8.99 7.94 -1.33
N CYS A 98 7.68 7.84 -1.40
CA CYS A 98 6.87 7.07 -0.47
C CYS A 98 6.41 5.78 -1.15
N PHE A 99 6.26 4.71 -0.38
CA PHE A 99 5.83 3.40 -0.85
C PHE A 99 4.94 2.72 0.17
N CYS A 100 4.13 1.79 -0.33
CA CYS A 100 3.24 1.00 0.50
C CYS A 100 3.95 -0.17 1.17
N SER A 101 3.61 -0.44 2.43
CA SER A 101 4.02 -1.64 3.16
C SER A 101 2.84 -2.38 3.78
N ASP A 102 2.99 -3.69 3.91
CA ASP A 102 2.10 -4.52 4.71
C ASP A 102 2.33 -4.33 6.22
N GLU A 103 1.59 -5.06 7.05
CA GLU A 103 1.65 -4.96 8.51
C GLU A 103 3.02 -5.34 9.11
N ASN A 104 3.79 -6.13 8.37
CA ASN A 104 5.11 -6.63 8.75
C ASN A 104 6.26 -5.79 8.14
N GLY A 105 5.93 -4.71 7.43
CA GLY A 105 6.92 -3.81 6.83
C GLY A 105 7.47 -4.28 5.48
N LYS A 106 6.92 -5.36 4.89
CA LYS A 106 7.27 -5.77 3.54
C LYS A 106 6.70 -4.76 2.55
N ARG A 107 7.53 -4.29 1.61
CA ARG A 107 7.07 -3.44 0.51
C ARG A 107 6.06 -4.18 -0.37
N ILE A 108 4.94 -3.52 -0.64
CA ILE A 108 3.87 -3.97 -1.53
C ILE A 108 3.68 -2.94 -2.67
N PHE A 109 2.78 -3.23 -3.60
CA PHE A 109 2.46 -2.33 -4.71
C PHE A 109 1.99 -0.96 -4.20
N GLY A 110 2.35 0.10 -4.92
CA GLY A 110 1.99 1.47 -4.58
C GLY A 110 3.22 2.31 -4.19
N HIS A 111 3.42 3.42 -4.90
CA HIS A 111 4.47 4.39 -4.60
C HIS A 111 4.08 5.78 -5.12
N MET A 112 4.74 6.81 -4.58
CA MET A 112 4.57 8.18 -5.05
C MET A 112 5.85 8.98 -4.80
N TRP A 113 6.08 10.03 -5.57
CA TRP A 113 7.08 11.04 -5.22
C TRP A 113 6.73 11.68 -3.89
N ARG A 114 7.74 11.98 -3.08
CA ARG A 114 7.50 12.41 -1.70
C ARG A 114 6.74 13.74 -1.63
N ASP A 115 6.98 14.65 -2.55
CA ASP A 115 6.28 15.93 -2.69
C ASP A 115 4.84 15.79 -3.23
N GLU A 116 4.48 14.62 -3.75
CA GLU A 116 3.14 14.29 -4.28
C GLU A 116 2.42 13.23 -3.44
N ALA A 117 3.03 12.74 -2.36
CA ALA A 117 2.50 11.64 -1.54
C ALA A 117 1.50 12.12 -0.48
N ASP A 118 1.11 13.39 -0.48
CA ASP A 118 0.35 13.98 0.62
C ASP A 118 -0.96 13.26 0.95
N GLU A 119 -1.67 12.85 -0.10
CA GLU A 119 -2.96 12.18 0.01
C GLU A 119 -2.84 10.65 0.02
N MET A 120 -1.63 10.10 -0.11
CA MET A 120 -1.36 8.66 -0.21
C MET A 120 -1.66 7.94 1.12
N THR A 121 -2.47 6.87 1.05
CA THR A 121 -2.87 6.07 2.21
C THR A 121 -2.52 4.59 2.11
N CYS A 122 -2.24 4.08 0.90
CA CYS A 122 -2.02 2.65 0.64
C CYS A 122 -3.20 1.75 1.00
N ALA A 123 -4.40 2.30 1.18
CA ALA A 123 -5.55 1.58 1.70
C ALA A 123 -5.99 0.41 0.81
N CYS A 124 -5.90 0.56 -0.51
CA CYS A 124 -6.23 -0.52 -1.45
C CYS A 124 -5.14 -1.58 -1.46
N SER A 125 -3.87 -1.17 -1.62
CA SER A 125 -2.75 -2.11 -1.68
C SER A 125 -2.65 -2.97 -0.43
N ARG A 126 -2.83 -2.36 0.75
CA ARG A 126 -2.85 -3.11 2.01
C ARG A 126 -4.01 -4.09 2.07
N ARG A 127 -5.22 -3.66 1.73
CA ARG A 127 -6.38 -4.54 1.74
C ARG A 127 -6.20 -5.73 0.80
N ARG A 128 -5.68 -5.48 -0.40
CA ARG A 128 -5.40 -6.53 -1.38
C ARG A 128 -4.34 -7.51 -0.86
N ALA A 129 -3.23 -7.02 -0.33
CA ALA A 129 -2.20 -7.87 0.28
C ALA A 129 -2.72 -8.71 1.45
N GLU A 130 -3.58 -8.14 2.31
CA GLU A 130 -4.23 -8.87 3.42
C GLU A 130 -5.12 -10.03 2.91
N LEU A 131 -5.89 -9.78 1.85
CA LEU A 131 -6.77 -10.78 1.25
C LEU A 131 -5.98 -11.88 0.55
N GLU A 132 -4.93 -11.52 -0.19
CA GLU A 132 -4.04 -12.47 -0.86
C GLU A 132 -3.29 -13.34 0.16
N ALA A 133 -2.84 -12.76 1.29
CA ALA A 133 -2.23 -13.51 2.40
C ALA A 133 -3.21 -14.50 3.06
N GLN A 134 -4.51 -14.24 2.97
CA GLN A 134 -5.57 -15.16 3.41
C GLN A 134 -5.93 -16.21 2.34
N GLY A 135 -5.25 -16.21 1.19
CA GLY A 135 -5.52 -17.11 0.08
C GLY A 135 -6.75 -16.72 -0.76
N ARG A 136 -7.28 -15.51 -0.59
CA ARG A 136 -8.41 -15.02 -1.39
C ARG A 136 -7.92 -14.44 -2.71
N VAL A 137 -8.42 -14.97 -3.83
CA VAL A 137 -8.28 -14.32 -5.13
C VAL A 137 -9.15 -13.06 -5.13
N THR A 138 -8.56 -11.90 -5.43
CA THR A 138 -9.24 -10.61 -5.39
C THR A 138 -8.89 -9.80 -6.63
N THR A 139 -9.86 -9.00 -7.09
CA THR A 139 -9.76 -8.21 -8.32
C THR A 139 -9.76 -6.71 -8.04
N LEU A 140 -9.55 -6.30 -6.78
CA LEU A 140 -9.49 -4.88 -6.41
C LEU A 140 -8.42 -4.13 -7.23
N HIS A 141 -8.79 -3.01 -7.85
CA HIS A 141 -7.88 -2.13 -8.56
C HIS A 141 -7.39 -0.99 -7.69
N CYS A 142 -6.07 -0.88 -7.54
CA CYS A 142 -5.45 0.22 -6.81
C CYS A 142 -4.90 1.25 -7.79
N THR A 143 -4.84 2.52 -7.38
CA THR A 143 -4.08 3.56 -8.08
C THR A 143 -2.57 3.27 -7.96
N GLU A 144 -1.74 3.96 -8.74
CA GLU A 144 -0.28 3.86 -8.62
C GLU A 144 0.26 4.23 -7.23
N SER A 145 -0.47 5.08 -6.49
CA SER A 145 -0.18 5.43 -5.08
C SER A 145 -0.61 4.35 -4.08
N GLY A 146 -1.36 3.34 -4.51
CA GLY A 146 -1.89 2.26 -3.67
C GLY A 146 -3.22 2.59 -2.98
N ASP A 147 -3.90 3.66 -3.39
CA ASP A 147 -5.27 3.99 -2.96
C ASP A 147 -6.30 3.28 -3.84
N TYR A 148 -7.59 3.34 -3.50
CA TYR A 148 -8.63 2.70 -4.32
C TYR A 148 -8.89 3.50 -5.58
N GLU A 149 -8.97 2.81 -6.71
CA GLU A 149 -9.57 3.40 -7.90
C GLU A 149 -11.09 3.61 -7.71
N PRO A 150 -11.71 4.58 -8.42
CA PRO A 150 -13.11 4.93 -8.20
C PRO A 150 -14.11 3.79 -8.40
N LEU A 151 -13.87 2.90 -9.36
CA LEU A 151 -14.70 1.71 -9.61
C LEU A 151 -13.96 0.48 -9.10
N GLN A 152 -14.62 -0.28 -8.21
CA GLN A 152 -14.12 -1.56 -7.72
C GLN A 152 -15.09 -2.66 -8.11
N CYS A 153 -14.58 -3.80 -8.56
CA CYS A 153 -15.34 -5.02 -8.69
C CYS A 153 -14.58 -6.17 -8.06
N ASP A 154 -15.27 -6.96 -7.25
CA ASP A 154 -14.69 -8.10 -6.57
C ASP A 154 -15.79 -9.08 -6.15
N GLY A 155 -15.55 -10.37 -6.36
CA GLY A 155 -16.53 -11.41 -6.04
C GLY A 155 -17.85 -11.27 -6.80
N GLY A 156 -17.83 -10.77 -8.04
CA GLY A 156 -19.00 -10.59 -8.89
C GLY A 156 -19.88 -9.38 -8.57
N MET A 157 -19.44 -8.52 -7.65
CA MET A 157 -20.12 -7.28 -7.28
C MET A 157 -19.23 -6.08 -7.56
N CYS A 158 -19.82 -5.01 -8.08
CA CYS A 158 -19.15 -3.73 -8.34
C CYS A 158 -19.72 -2.61 -7.50
N TRP A 159 -18.86 -1.65 -7.12
CA TRP A 159 -19.25 -0.45 -6.39
C TRP A 159 -18.34 0.74 -6.70
N CYS A 160 -18.85 1.94 -6.45
CA CYS A 160 -18.00 3.12 -6.40
C CYS A 160 -17.30 3.20 -5.05
N ALA A 161 -15.98 3.17 -5.03
CA ALA A 161 -15.20 3.16 -3.82
C ALA A 161 -14.78 4.58 -3.40
N HIS A 162 -14.82 4.83 -2.10
CA HIS A 162 -14.13 5.97 -1.52
C HIS A 162 -12.60 5.74 -1.61
N PRO A 163 -11.81 6.65 -2.19
CA PRO A 163 -10.40 6.41 -2.52
C PRO A 163 -9.53 5.94 -1.35
N LYS A 164 -9.79 6.45 -0.14
CA LYS A 164 -8.97 6.19 1.05
C LYS A 164 -9.46 5.06 1.96
N THR A 165 -10.65 4.52 1.71
CA THR A 165 -11.27 3.54 2.63
C THR A 165 -11.86 2.34 1.92
N GLY A 166 -12.04 2.40 0.60
CA GLY A 166 -12.70 1.36 -0.19
C GLY A 166 -14.21 1.29 0.03
N GLN A 167 -14.77 2.11 0.92
CA GLN A 167 -16.19 2.05 1.28
C GLN A 167 -17.07 2.40 0.08
N PRO A 168 -18.18 1.65 -0.15
CA PRO A 168 -19.14 1.99 -1.19
C PRO A 168 -19.76 3.37 -0.95
N THR A 169 -19.63 4.26 -1.95
CA THR A 169 -20.32 5.56 -1.96
C THR A 169 -21.74 5.45 -2.52
N VAL A 170 -22.03 4.35 -3.22
CA VAL A 170 -23.35 3.95 -3.72
C VAL A 170 -23.59 2.47 -3.42
N THR A 171 -24.82 2.01 -3.63
CA THR A 171 -25.16 0.59 -3.45
C THR A 171 -24.37 -0.29 -4.42
N PRO A 172 -23.67 -1.34 -3.94
CA PRO A 172 -23.03 -2.31 -4.81
C PRO A 172 -24.04 -3.03 -5.70
N ILE A 173 -23.67 -3.30 -6.94
CA ILE A 173 -24.51 -3.96 -7.95
C ILE A 173 -23.77 -5.18 -8.55
N PRO A 174 -24.48 -6.13 -9.18
CA PRO A 174 -23.83 -7.19 -9.94
C PRO A 174 -22.89 -6.65 -11.02
N GLU A 175 -21.80 -7.36 -11.30
CA GLU A 175 -20.79 -6.91 -12.28
C GLU A 175 -21.36 -6.67 -13.68
N GLU A 176 -22.34 -7.46 -14.11
CA GLU A 176 -23.07 -7.27 -15.37
C GLU A 176 -23.74 -5.90 -15.51
N ASP A 177 -24.05 -5.26 -14.38
CA ASP A 177 -24.68 -3.94 -14.33
C ASP A 177 -23.68 -2.81 -14.05
N MET A 178 -22.36 -3.06 -13.98
CA MET A 178 -21.33 -2.08 -13.57
C MET A 178 -21.42 -0.73 -14.29
N THR A 179 -21.87 -0.75 -15.55
CA THR A 179 -22.03 0.44 -16.41
C THR A 179 -23.05 1.45 -15.87
N ARG A 180 -23.89 1.05 -14.93
CA ARG A 180 -24.88 1.90 -14.25
C ARG A 180 -24.31 2.69 -13.07
N LEU A 181 -23.09 2.38 -12.62
CA LEU A 181 -22.46 3.09 -11.51
C LEU A 181 -22.02 4.50 -11.94
N PRO A 182 -22.18 5.54 -11.09
CA PRO A 182 -21.81 6.91 -11.44
C PRO A 182 -20.29 7.11 -11.61
N CYS A 183 -19.46 6.23 -11.03
CA CYS A 183 -18.01 6.23 -11.18
C CYS A 183 -17.52 5.44 -12.40
N TYR A 184 -18.41 4.75 -13.12
CA TYR A 184 -18.01 4.02 -14.32
C TYR A 184 -17.70 5.01 -15.46
N SER A 185 -16.56 4.80 -16.10
CA SER A 185 -16.12 5.59 -17.25
C SER A 185 -15.65 4.66 -18.38
N PRO A 186 -16.36 4.61 -19.53
CA PRO A 186 -15.96 3.75 -20.65
C PRO A 186 -14.56 4.05 -21.20
N SER A 187 -14.10 5.29 -21.10
CA SER A 187 -12.78 5.69 -21.61
C SER A 187 -11.61 5.23 -20.72
N VAL A 188 -11.90 4.91 -19.45
CA VAL A 188 -10.88 4.48 -18.47
C VAL A 188 -10.95 2.98 -18.25
N ILE A 189 -12.16 2.43 -18.08
CA ILE A 189 -12.39 1.03 -17.74
C ILE A 189 -12.53 0.16 -19.00
N GLY A 190 -13.14 0.69 -20.06
CA GLY A 190 -13.55 -0.12 -21.22
C GLY A 190 -14.81 -0.94 -20.93
N GLU A 191 -15.05 -1.97 -21.74
CA GLU A 191 -16.26 -2.81 -21.66
C GLU A 191 -16.21 -3.87 -20.56
N GLN A 192 -15.01 -4.25 -20.12
CA GLN A 192 -14.78 -5.26 -19.08
C GLN A 192 -14.00 -4.65 -17.94
N TYR A 193 -14.26 -5.09 -16.72
CA TYR A 193 -13.56 -4.58 -15.55
C TYR A 193 -12.08 -5.00 -15.55
N LEU A 194 -11.80 -6.27 -15.78
CA LEU A 194 -10.44 -6.83 -15.77
C LEU A 194 -9.60 -6.29 -16.92
N ARG A 195 -8.37 -5.88 -16.60
CA ARG A 195 -7.40 -5.41 -17.61
C ARG A 195 -6.76 -6.60 -18.31
N LYS A 196 -6.10 -6.34 -19.43
CA LYS A 196 -5.46 -7.36 -20.27
C LYS A 196 -4.55 -8.32 -19.48
N CYS A 197 -3.73 -7.80 -18.56
CA CYS A 197 -2.86 -8.64 -17.74
C CYS A 197 -3.67 -9.61 -16.87
N GLU A 198 -4.67 -9.10 -16.18
CA GLU A 198 -5.49 -9.88 -15.24
C GLU A 198 -6.33 -10.93 -15.96
N SER A 199 -6.91 -10.58 -17.13
CA SER A 199 -7.62 -11.53 -17.98
C SER A 199 -6.72 -12.68 -18.43
N LEU A 200 -5.43 -12.41 -18.69
CA LEU A 200 -4.46 -13.47 -19.02
C LEU A 200 -4.14 -14.36 -17.80
N VAL A 201 -3.99 -13.78 -16.61
CA VAL A 201 -3.71 -14.54 -15.38
C VAL A 201 -4.89 -15.44 -15.02
N ILE A 202 -6.11 -14.92 -15.05
CA ILE A 202 -7.33 -15.67 -14.73
C ILE A 202 -7.54 -16.79 -15.76
N ALA A 203 -7.49 -16.48 -17.07
CA ALA A 203 -7.65 -17.49 -18.10
C ALA A 203 -6.57 -18.58 -18.03
N SER A 204 -5.31 -18.21 -17.74
CA SER A 204 -4.23 -19.18 -17.59
C SER A 204 -4.43 -20.07 -16.35
N GLY A 205 -4.94 -19.50 -15.25
CA GLY A 205 -5.30 -20.24 -14.04
C GLY A 205 -6.40 -21.27 -14.30
N GLU A 206 -7.48 -20.88 -14.98
CA GLU A 206 -8.58 -21.77 -15.35
C GLU A 206 -8.11 -22.93 -16.24
N ILE A 207 -7.31 -22.62 -17.28
CA ILE A 207 -6.77 -23.66 -18.17
C ILE A 207 -5.84 -24.61 -17.38
N ALA A 208 -5.02 -24.07 -16.48
CA ALA A 208 -4.12 -24.88 -15.67
C ALA A 208 -4.86 -25.82 -14.72
N GLU A 209 -5.94 -25.34 -14.09
CA GLU A 209 -6.80 -26.16 -13.24
C GLU A 209 -7.48 -27.28 -14.03
N GLU A 210 -8.10 -26.97 -15.17
CA GLU A 210 -8.77 -27.96 -16.01
C GLU A 210 -7.80 -29.02 -16.53
N GLN A 211 -6.61 -28.61 -16.97
CA GLN A 211 -5.56 -29.54 -17.40
C GLN A 211 -5.06 -30.42 -16.26
N GLY A 212 -4.86 -29.84 -15.07
CA GLY A 212 -4.48 -30.57 -13.87
C GLY A 212 -5.53 -31.61 -13.46
N ARG A 213 -6.81 -31.26 -13.54
CA ARG A 213 -7.93 -32.18 -13.26
C ARG A 213 -7.97 -33.35 -14.25
N HIS A 214 -7.51 -33.14 -15.47
CA HIS A 214 -7.39 -34.19 -16.50
C HIS A 214 -6.03 -34.93 -16.47
N GLY A 215 -5.19 -34.71 -15.46
CA GLY A 215 -3.91 -35.41 -15.29
C GLY A 215 -2.83 -34.96 -16.28
N THR A 216 -2.98 -33.77 -16.85
CA THR A 216 -2.00 -33.13 -17.74
C THR A 216 -1.36 -31.92 -17.07
N ASN A 217 -0.16 -31.55 -17.52
CA ASN A 217 0.53 -30.37 -17.01
C ASN A 217 0.32 -29.19 -17.96
N PHE A 218 -0.04 -28.03 -17.41
CA PHE A 218 -0.09 -26.79 -18.17
C PHE A 218 1.30 -26.34 -18.58
N LEU A 219 1.57 -26.48 -19.87
CA LEU A 219 2.78 -25.99 -20.54
C LEU A 219 2.62 -24.54 -21.03
N GLY A 220 1.43 -23.93 -20.84
CA GLY A 220 1.19 -22.52 -21.15
C GLY A 220 1.89 -21.60 -20.15
N ASN A 221 1.76 -20.28 -20.34
CA ASN A 221 2.59 -19.28 -19.66
C ASN A 221 2.08 -18.99 -18.21
N PRO A 222 2.61 -19.64 -17.15
CA PRO A 222 2.10 -19.53 -15.78
C PRO A 222 2.72 -18.32 -15.05
N ALA A 223 3.36 -17.45 -15.79
CA ALA A 223 4.34 -16.51 -15.29
C ALA A 223 4.00 -15.05 -15.61
N VAL A 224 2.78 -14.82 -16.09
CA VAL A 224 2.26 -13.47 -16.18
C VAL A 224 2.03 -12.96 -14.77
N THR A 225 2.73 -11.90 -14.38
CA THR A 225 2.51 -11.22 -13.10
C THR A 225 1.91 -9.86 -13.38
N CYS A 226 0.87 -9.51 -12.63
CA CYS A 226 0.18 -8.24 -12.73
C CYS A 226 0.35 -7.46 -11.44
N ASP A 227 0.49 -6.15 -11.57
CA ASP A 227 0.46 -5.22 -10.45
C ASP A 227 -0.99 -4.96 -10.00
N TYR A 228 -1.17 -4.30 -8.85
CA TYR A 228 -2.51 -4.15 -8.27
C TYR A 228 -3.41 -3.14 -8.99
N ASP A 229 -2.84 -2.36 -9.89
CA ASP A 229 -3.56 -1.56 -10.88
C ASP A 229 -3.80 -2.34 -12.18
N GLY A 230 -3.68 -3.66 -12.19
CA GLY A 230 -3.90 -4.49 -13.38
C GLY A 230 -2.94 -4.25 -14.55
N SER A 231 -1.90 -3.43 -14.38
CA SER A 231 -0.78 -3.34 -15.31
C SER A 231 0.13 -4.56 -15.20
N TYR A 232 1.03 -4.74 -16.17
CA TYR A 232 2.02 -5.81 -16.08
C TYR A 232 3.03 -5.48 -14.99
N GLY A 233 3.36 -6.48 -14.18
CA GLY A 233 4.36 -6.38 -13.14
C GLY A 233 5.76 -6.09 -13.70
N PRO A 234 6.72 -5.77 -12.82
CA PRO A 234 8.06 -5.31 -13.20
C PRO A 234 8.89 -6.34 -13.97
N TYR A 235 8.51 -7.61 -13.94
CA TYR A 235 9.11 -8.65 -14.76
C TYR A 235 8.09 -9.74 -15.13
N GLN A 236 8.32 -10.40 -16.26
CA GLN A 236 7.55 -11.57 -16.70
C GLN A 236 8.51 -12.74 -16.88
N ILE A 237 8.11 -13.94 -16.48
CA ILE A 237 8.92 -15.15 -16.69
C ILE A 237 8.44 -15.84 -17.97
N THR A 238 9.34 -16.30 -18.81
CA THR A 238 9.02 -17.07 -20.01
C THR A 238 10.10 -18.11 -20.21
N ASN A 239 9.71 -19.38 -20.31
CA ASN A 239 10.64 -20.52 -20.47
C ASN A 239 11.78 -20.54 -19.44
N GLY A 240 11.49 -20.20 -18.19
CA GLY A 240 12.48 -20.19 -17.12
C GLY A 240 13.45 -19.00 -17.15
N VAL A 241 13.18 -17.98 -17.96
CA VAL A 241 13.93 -16.71 -18.00
C VAL A 241 13.00 -15.56 -17.59
N ALA A 242 13.42 -14.75 -16.64
CA ALA A 242 12.75 -13.53 -16.23
C ALA A 242 13.22 -12.35 -17.07
N TYR A 243 12.28 -11.59 -17.62
CA TYR A 243 12.52 -10.37 -18.40
C TYR A 243 11.97 -9.18 -17.64
N CYS A 244 12.73 -8.10 -17.51
CA CYS A 244 12.14 -6.85 -17.02
C CYS A 244 11.10 -6.34 -18.03
N THR A 245 9.96 -5.89 -17.53
CA THR A 245 8.84 -5.43 -18.37
C THR A 245 8.32 -4.07 -17.93
N GLY A 246 7.82 -3.32 -18.90
CA GLY A 246 7.05 -2.11 -18.69
C GLY A 246 5.63 -2.43 -18.22
N ARG A 247 4.88 -1.38 -17.89
CA ARG A 247 3.48 -1.46 -17.45
C ARG A 247 2.54 -2.02 -18.51
N ASP A 248 2.92 -1.92 -19.77
CA ASP A 248 2.25 -2.47 -20.95
C ASP A 248 2.64 -3.93 -21.26
N GLY A 249 3.61 -4.47 -20.52
CA GLY A 249 4.16 -5.82 -20.71
C GLY A 249 5.28 -5.89 -21.75
N GLU A 250 5.72 -4.77 -22.33
CA GLU A 250 6.84 -4.76 -23.25
C GLU A 250 8.17 -5.02 -22.52
N ILE A 251 9.04 -5.82 -23.14
CA ILE A 251 10.35 -6.16 -22.56
C ILE A 251 11.26 -4.94 -22.57
N LEU A 252 11.76 -4.56 -21.40
CA LEU A 252 12.65 -3.43 -21.21
C LEU A 252 14.11 -3.85 -21.37
N GLY A 253 14.68 -3.51 -22.52
CA GLY A 253 16.10 -3.71 -22.80
C GLY A 253 16.53 -5.19 -22.80
N ALA A 254 17.80 -5.43 -22.50
CA ALA A 254 18.42 -6.76 -22.54
C ALA A 254 18.59 -7.42 -21.16
N TRP A 255 18.04 -6.82 -20.09
CA TRP A 255 18.17 -7.37 -18.73
C TRP A 255 17.20 -8.53 -18.53
N GLN A 256 17.79 -9.72 -18.54
CA GLN A 256 17.11 -10.97 -18.26
C GLN A 256 17.95 -11.80 -17.29
N ALA A 257 17.30 -12.62 -16.47
CA ALA A 257 17.96 -13.57 -15.59
C ALA A 257 17.30 -14.94 -15.74
N THR A 258 18.07 -16.02 -15.64
CA THR A 258 17.45 -17.34 -15.48
C THR A 258 16.72 -17.40 -14.14
N THR A 259 15.64 -18.16 -14.05
CA THR A 259 14.85 -18.33 -12.81
C THR A 259 15.71 -18.77 -11.62
N SER A 260 16.75 -19.57 -11.87
CA SER A 260 17.75 -19.97 -10.89
C SER A 260 18.64 -18.81 -10.38
N GLU A 261 18.75 -17.72 -11.12
CA GLU A 261 19.64 -16.58 -10.85
C GLU A 261 18.86 -15.27 -10.64
N MET A 262 17.54 -15.35 -10.44
CA MET A 262 16.69 -14.17 -10.22
C MET A 262 16.98 -13.44 -8.90
N GLN A 263 17.74 -14.06 -7.99
CA GLN A 263 18.05 -13.50 -6.68
C GLN A 263 18.96 -12.26 -6.84
N GLY A 264 18.34 -11.06 -6.78
CA GLY A 264 19.01 -9.78 -7.01
C GLY A 264 18.60 -9.06 -8.31
N MET A 265 17.71 -9.65 -9.12
CA MET A 265 17.11 -8.97 -10.27
C MET A 265 16.33 -7.74 -9.80
N ASN A 266 16.67 -6.57 -10.36
CA ASN A 266 16.06 -5.30 -9.98
C ASN A 266 15.66 -4.51 -11.24
N CYS A 267 14.38 -4.58 -11.60
CA CYS A 267 13.82 -3.88 -12.76
C CYS A 267 13.49 -2.41 -12.48
N SER A 268 13.71 -1.91 -11.25
CA SER A 268 13.40 -0.54 -10.84
C SER A 268 14.21 0.53 -11.58
N LYS A 269 15.28 0.16 -12.29
CA LYS A 269 16.12 1.10 -13.05
C LYS A 269 15.49 1.54 -14.38
N TYR A 270 14.48 0.82 -14.87
CA TYR A 270 13.88 1.03 -16.20
C TYR A 270 12.42 1.48 -16.16
N LEU A 271 11.84 1.61 -14.96
CA LEU A 271 10.49 2.12 -14.75
C LEU A 271 10.46 3.67 -14.69
N PHE A 272 11.55 4.35 -15.09
CA PHE A 272 11.72 5.80 -15.10
C PHE A 272 12.46 6.26 -16.36
#